data_AF-A0A5Q8CI03-F1
#
_entry.id   AF-A0A5Q8CI03-F1
#
_cell.length_a   1.000
_cell.length_b   1.000
_cell.length_c   1.000
_cell.angle_alpha   90.00
_cell.angle_beta   90.00
_cell.angle_gamma   90.00
#
_symmetry.space_group_name_H-M   'P 1'
#
loop_
_entity.id
_entity.type
_entity.pdbx_description
1 polymer ?
#
loop_
_entity_poly.entity_id
_entity_poly.type
_entity_poly.pdbx_seq_one_letter_code
_entity_poly.pdbx_strand_id
1 'polypeptide(L)'
;LEVRGRLRSISGKIDRLAVTAETVSIVDYKTNRPAPASLAEVPPAYVLQLALYRALLQPLYPGRTVTAALLFTEAPRLIELPAAAMDGALARLTGA
;
A
#
# COMPACT_ATOMS: atom_id res chain seq x y z
N LEU A 1 -11.30 5.22 8.60
CA LEU A 1 -10.59 6.26 7.83
C LEU A 1 -11.60 7.29 7.35
N GLU A 2 -11.30 8.58 7.46
CA GLU A 2 -12.19 9.62 6.94
C GLU A 2 -12.05 9.73 5.42
N VAL A 3 -13.16 9.59 4.69
CA VAL A 3 -13.21 9.67 3.23
C VAL A 3 -14.31 10.66 2.88
N ARG A 4 -13.93 11.81 2.29
CA ARG A 4 -14.85 12.88 1.88
C ARG A 4 -15.79 13.33 3.02
N GLY A 5 -15.22 13.60 4.20
CA GLY A 5 -15.96 14.08 5.38
C GLY A 5 -16.79 13.02 6.10
N ARG A 6 -16.69 11.74 5.71
CA ARG A 6 -17.39 10.64 6.38
C ARG A 6 -16.43 9.58 6.87
N LEU A 7 -16.56 9.18 8.13
CA LEU A 7 -15.82 8.03 8.65
C LEU A 7 -16.31 6.75 7.96
N ARG A 8 -15.37 6.02 7.36
CA ARG A 8 -15.60 4.73 6.71
C ARG A 8 -14.79 3.63 7.37
N SER A 9 -15.46 2.51 7.63
CA SER A 9 -14.79 1.25 7.98
C SER A 9 -14.17 0.66 6.73
N ILE A 10 -12.94 0.18 6.89
CA ILE A 10 -12.19 -0.51 5.84
C ILE A 10 -11.89 -1.90 6.38
N SER A 11 -12.31 -2.92 5.64
CA SER A 11 -12.01 -4.31 5.94
C SER A 11 -11.11 -4.86 4.83
N GLY A 12 -10.06 -5.58 5.21
CA GLY A 12 -9.09 -6.15 4.30
C GLY A 12 -8.13 -7.06 5.03
N LYS A 13 -7.37 -7.84 4.26
CA LYS A 13 -6.34 -8.74 4.78
C LYS A 13 -5.04 -8.37 4.10
N ILE A 14 -4.02 -8.14 4.91
CA ILE A 14 -2.65 -7.95 4.43
C ILE A 14 -2.04 -9.33 4.21
N ASP A 15 -1.52 -9.60 3.01
CA ASP A 15 -0.91 -10.90 2.68
C ASP A 15 0.35 -11.17 3.52
N ARG A 16 1.21 -10.15 3.67
CA ARG A 16 2.42 -10.24 4.49
C ARG A 16 2.69 -8.92 5.21
N LEU A 17 2.92 -9.04 6.52
CA LEU A 17 3.38 -7.97 7.38
C LEU A 17 4.66 -8.42 8.09
N ALA A 18 5.71 -7.62 7.99
CA ALA A 18 6.95 -7.82 8.74
C ALA A 18 7.19 -6.60 9.63
N VAL A 19 7.47 -6.81 10.91
CA VAL A 19 7.69 -5.74 11.89
C VAL A 19 9.10 -5.88 12.43
N THR A 20 9.87 -4.81 12.35
CA THR A 20 11.19 -4.67 12.96
C THR A 20 11.15 -3.60 14.07
N ALA A 21 12.29 -3.26 14.64
CA ALA A 21 12.36 -2.16 15.60
C ALA A 21 12.02 -0.82 14.93
N GLU A 22 12.44 -0.59 13.69
CA GLU A 22 12.34 0.69 12.98
C GLU A 22 11.22 0.73 11.94
N THR A 23 10.86 -0.42 11.35
CA THR A 23 10.01 -0.48 10.15
C THR A 23 8.88 -1.50 10.27
N VAL A 24 7.77 -1.20 9.58
CA VAL A 24 6.66 -2.12 9.33
C VAL A 24 6.51 -2.24 7.82
N SER A 25 6.78 -3.42 7.27
CA SER A 25 6.78 -3.66 5.83
C SER A 25 5.56 -4.48 5.42
N ILE A 26 4.81 -3.95 4.46
CA ILE A 26 3.66 -4.61 3.84
C ILE A 26 4.12 -5.18 2.48
N VAL A 27 3.84 -6.45 2.23
CA VAL A 27 3.99 -7.05 0.89
C VAL A 27 2.68 -7.70 0.48
N ASP A 28 2.21 -7.35 -0.72
CA ASP A 28 1.00 -7.92 -1.34
C ASP A 28 1.38 -8.64 -2.64
N TYR A 29 0.90 -9.86 -2.82
CA TYR A 29 1.32 -10.74 -3.91
C TYR A 29 0.37 -10.61 -5.10
N LYS A 30 0.95 -10.49 -6.29
CA LYS A 30 0.20 -10.31 -7.54
C LYS A 30 0.58 -11.37 -8.57
N THR A 31 -0.41 -11.84 -9.31
CA THR A 31 -0.30 -12.88 -10.34
C THR A 31 -0.63 -12.36 -11.74
N ASN A 32 -0.61 -11.04 -11.94
CA ASN A 32 -0.90 -10.39 -13.23
C ASN A 32 -0.06 -10.96 -14.38
N ARG A 33 -0.66 -11.02 -15.57
CA ARG A 33 0.00 -11.46 -16.82
C ARG A 33 -0.40 -10.52 -17.97
N PRO A 34 0.54 -9.75 -18.55
CA PRO A 34 1.93 -9.59 -18.11
C PRO A 34 2.02 -8.88 -16.73
N ALA A 35 3.06 -9.17 -15.97
CA ALA A 35 3.39 -8.36 -14.80
C ALA A 35 3.90 -6.97 -15.22
N PRO A 36 3.53 -5.89 -14.50
CA PRO A 36 4.15 -4.57 -14.66
C PRO A 36 5.68 -4.64 -14.54
N ALA A 37 6.40 -3.98 -15.44
CA ALA A 37 7.86 -3.90 -15.38
C ALA A 37 8.35 -2.75 -14.48
N SER A 38 7.50 -1.76 -14.23
CA SER A 38 7.82 -0.54 -13.50
C SER A 38 6.65 -0.03 -12.65
N LEU A 39 6.92 0.88 -11.71
CA LEU A 39 5.89 1.54 -10.92
C LEU A 39 4.86 2.28 -11.77
N ALA A 40 5.27 2.85 -12.91
CA ALA A 40 4.39 3.60 -13.82
C ALA A 40 3.32 2.70 -14.47
N GLU A 41 3.57 1.40 -14.56
CA GLU A 41 2.66 0.40 -15.12
C GLU A 41 1.77 -0.25 -14.06
N VAL A 42 2.02 0.01 -12.76
CA VAL A 42 1.23 -0.57 -11.67
C VAL A 42 -0.20 -0.01 -11.72
N PRO A 43 -1.24 -0.88 -11.70
CA PRO A 43 -2.62 -0.43 -11.63
C PRO A 43 -2.86 0.51 -10.43
N PRO A 44 -3.47 1.69 -10.62
CA PRO A 44 -3.70 2.66 -9.55
C PRO A 44 -4.47 2.11 -8.35
N ALA A 45 -5.33 1.12 -8.57
CA ALA A 45 -6.07 0.43 -7.52
C ALA A 45 -5.15 -0.29 -6.52
N TYR A 46 -4.03 -0.87 -6.99
CA TYR A 46 -3.06 -1.53 -6.10
C TYR A 46 -2.30 -0.52 -5.23
N VAL A 47 -1.96 0.63 -5.81
CA VAL A 47 -1.35 1.74 -5.04
C VAL A 47 -2.31 2.23 -3.97
N LEU A 48 -3.58 2.45 -4.32
CA LEU A 48 -4.61 2.89 -3.36
C LEU A 48 -4.83 1.86 -2.26
N GLN A 49 -4.90 0.56 -2.59
CA GLN A 49 -5.05 -0.51 -1.61
C GLN A 49 -3.92 -0.49 -0.57
N LEU A 50 -2.66 -0.43 -1.02
CA LEU A 50 -1.52 -0.38 -0.10
C LEU A 50 -1.44 0.96 0.66
N ALA A 51 -1.86 2.07 0.06
CA ALA A 51 -2.00 3.36 0.75
C ALA A 51 -3.01 3.28 1.91
N LEU A 52 -4.15 2.61 1.71
CA LEU A 52 -5.14 2.38 2.76
C LEU A 52 -4.56 1.51 3.88
N TYR A 53 -3.86 0.43 3.56
CA TYR A 53 -3.23 -0.42 4.57
C TYR A 53 -2.16 0.33 5.36
N ARG A 54 -1.31 1.10 4.68
CA ARG A 54 -0.31 1.95 5.33
C ARG A 54 -0.96 2.95 6.29
N ALA A 55 -2.01 3.66 5.85
CA ALA A 55 -2.71 4.64 6.68
C ALA A 55 -3.39 4.02 7.90
N LEU A 56 -3.91 2.79 7.79
CA LEU A 56 -4.53 2.08 8.90
C LEU A 56 -3.49 1.52 9.89
N LEU A 57 -2.28 1.16 9.43
CA LEU A 57 -1.22 0.64 10.28
C LEU A 57 -0.41 1.72 10.98
N GLN A 58 -0.23 2.90 10.39
CA GLN A 58 0.56 3.99 10.98
C GLN A 58 0.18 4.31 12.44
N PRO A 59 -1.11 4.46 12.81
CA PRO A 59 -1.49 4.71 14.20
C PRO A 59 -1.20 3.54 15.15
N LEU A 60 -1.09 2.32 14.63
CA LEU A 60 -0.83 1.11 15.44
C LEU A 60 0.66 0.91 15.75
N TYR A 61 1.55 1.57 15.00
CA TYR A 61 3.00 1.45 15.13
C TYR A 61 3.66 2.83 15.28
N PRO A 62 3.40 3.56 16.39
CA PRO A 62 4.01 4.86 16.62
C PRO A 62 5.54 4.75 16.63
N GLY A 63 6.20 5.72 16.00
CA GLY A 63 7.67 5.77 15.91
C GLY A 63 8.30 4.84 14.85
N ARG A 64 7.52 4.06 14.11
CA ARG A 64 8.02 3.19 13.03
C ARG A 64 7.61 3.70 11.66
N THR A 65 8.49 3.49 10.67
CA THR A 65 8.17 3.77 9.27
C THR A 65 7.37 2.62 8.67
N VAL A 66 6.15 2.90 8.18
CA VAL A 66 5.34 1.91 7.45
C VAL A 66 5.64 2.01 5.95
N THR A 67 6.16 0.92 5.37
CA THR A 67 6.53 0.77 3.95
C THR A 67 5.66 -0.27 3.26
N ALA A 68 5.58 -0.23 1.93
CA ALA A 68 4.76 -1.18 1.17
C ALA A 68 5.39 -1.50 -0.19
N ALA A 69 5.22 -2.75 -0.63
CA ALA A 69 5.65 -3.22 -1.94
C ALA A 69 4.67 -4.24 -2.53
N LEU A 70 4.67 -4.34 -3.86
CA LEU A 70 3.94 -5.36 -4.61
C LEU A 70 4.94 -6.39 -5.12
N LEU A 71 4.70 -7.68 -4.84
CA LEU A 71 5.49 -8.76 -5.39
C LEU A 71 4.71 -9.44 -6.52
N PHE A 72 5.10 -9.17 -7.76
CA PHE A 72 4.59 -9.86 -8.92
C PHE A 72 5.30 -11.20 -9.06
N THR A 73 4.53 -12.26 -9.25
CA THR A 73 5.04 -13.65 -9.23
C THR A 73 5.25 -14.24 -10.62
N GLU A 74 4.67 -13.63 -11.67
CA GLU A 74 4.88 -14.06 -13.06
C GLU A 74 6.31 -13.72 -13.53
N ALA A 75 6.71 -12.46 -13.41
CA ALA A 75 8.11 -12.07 -13.36
C ALA A 75 8.42 -11.75 -11.88
N PRO A 76 9.32 -12.47 -11.18
CA PRO A 76 9.57 -12.35 -9.72
C PRO A 76 10.11 -10.97 -9.35
N ARG A 77 9.23 -9.98 -9.36
CA ARG A 77 9.55 -8.56 -9.37
C ARG A 77 8.88 -7.91 -8.18
N LEU A 78 9.72 -7.36 -7.31
CA LEU A 78 9.28 -6.50 -6.24
C LEU A 78 9.24 -5.06 -6.74
N ILE A 79 8.07 -4.42 -6.65
CA ILE A 79 7.90 -3.00 -6.92
C ILE A 79 7.56 -2.32 -5.61
N GLU A 80 8.52 -1.59 -5.05
CA GLU A 80 8.30 -0.76 -3.86
C GLU A 80 7.41 0.44 -4.22
N LEU A 81 6.51 0.80 -3.31
CA LEU A 81 5.66 1.97 -3.46
C LEU A 81 6.25 3.13 -2.66
N PRO A 82 6.69 4.22 -3.32
CA PRO A 82 7.13 5.42 -2.64
C PRO A 82 6.01 6.02 -1.78
N ALA A 83 6.37 6.61 -0.64
CA ALA A 83 5.42 7.29 0.25
C ALA A 83 4.56 8.31 -0.51
N ALA A 84 5.17 9.15 -1.35
CA ALA A 84 4.48 10.15 -2.16
C ALA A 84 3.42 9.56 -3.10
N ALA A 85 3.67 8.37 -3.68
CA ALA A 85 2.71 7.72 -4.56
C ALA A 85 1.48 7.23 -3.77
N MET A 86 1.71 6.69 -2.57
CA MET A 86 0.63 6.26 -1.66
C MET A 86 -0.14 7.44 -1.09
N ASP A 87 0.57 8.49 -0.65
CA ASP A 87 -0.03 9.72 -0.11
C ASP A 87 -0.92 10.38 -1.17
N GLY A 88 -0.42 10.49 -2.41
CA GLY A 88 -1.21 11.03 -3.52
C GLY A 88 -2.42 10.17 -3.89
N ALA A 89 -2.33 8.84 -3.79
CA ALA A 89 -3.47 7.95 -3.99
C ALA A 89 -4.53 8.12 -2.91
N LEU A 90 -4.10 8.25 -1.65
CA LEU A 90 -5.00 8.47 -0.52
C LEU A 90 -5.71 9.83 -0.60
N ALA A 91 -4.98 10.90 -0.92
CA ALA A 91 -5.52 12.25 -1.09
C ALA A 91 -6.66 12.29 -2.14
N ARG A 92 -6.45 11.63 -3.30
CA ARG A 92 -7.49 11.52 -4.34
C ARG A 92 -8.75 10.79 -3.86
N LEU A 93 -8.61 9.80 -2.99
CA LEU A 93 -9.76 9.08 -2.41
C LEU A 93 -10.49 9.98 -1.40
N THR A 94 -9.76 10.63 -0.50
CA THR A 94 -10.32 11.42 0.59
C THR A 94 -10.87 12.77 0.14
N GLY A 95 -10.42 13.27 -1.01
CA GLY A 95 -10.77 14.61 -1.51
C GLY A 95 -9.99 15.73 -0.82
N ALA A 96 -8.80 15.41 -0.29
CA ALA A 96 -7.89 16.34 0.38
C ALA A 96 -6.79 16.84 -0.56
#